data_AF-A0A672G881-F1
#
_entry.id   AF-A0A672G881-F1
#
_cell.length_a   1.000
_cell.length_b   1.000
_cell.length_c   1.000
_cell.angle_alpha   90.00
_cell.angle_beta   90.00
_cell.angle_gamma   90.00
#
_symmetry.space_group_name_H-M   'P 1'
#
loop_
_entity.id
_entity.type
_entity.pdbx_description
1 polymer ?
#
loop_
_entity_poly.entity_id
_entity_poly.type
_entity_poly.pdbx_seq_one_letter_code
_entity_poly.pdbx_strand_id
1 'polypeptide(L)'
;AVPSPWRVKNVCKQNGLLIMSVLAVVIGCLLGFFLRTRRLTEQEVKYFQFPGELLMRMLKINLIPALTCSSRLGLITVSYYLWTTFVAVIVGIIMVSIIHPGGAAQKEDSEDSGKPIMSSADALLDLIR
;
A
#
# COMPACT_ATOMS: atom_id res chain seq x y z
N ALA A 1 24.21 -11.06 -21.66
CA ALA A 1 23.23 -11.08 -22.76
C ALA A 1 22.55 -9.72 -22.84
N VAL A 2 23.03 -8.84 -23.72
CA VAL A 2 22.44 -7.50 -23.94
C VAL A 2 21.24 -7.66 -24.88
N PRO A 3 20.01 -7.30 -24.48
CA PRO A 3 18.84 -7.48 -25.33
C PRO A 3 18.90 -6.49 -26.51
N SER A 4 18.85 -7.02 -27.72
CA SER A 4 18.86 -6.27 -28.98
C SER A 4 17.72 -5.23 -29.07
N PRO A 5 17.96 -4.02 -29.58
CA PRO A 5 16.99 -2.90 -29.60
C PRO A 5 15.73 -3.16 -30.46
N TRP A 6 15.79 -4.11 -31.40
CA TRP A 6 14.69 -4.43 -32.32
C TRP A 6 13.54 -5.19 -31.67
N ARG A 7 13.82 -6.03 -30.67
CA ARG A 7 12.81 -6.80 -29.93
C ARG A 7 12.07 -5.92 -28.90
N VAL A 8 12.76 -4.90 -28.37
CA VAL A 8 12.18 -3.94 -27.43
C VAL A 8 11.08 -3.11 -28.10
N LYS A 9 11.25 -2.70 -29.36
CA LYS A 9 10.26 -1.88 -30.08
C LYS A 9 8.91 -2.58 -30.28
N ASN A 10 8.89 -3.89 -30.58
CA ASN A 10 7.63 -4.63 -30.73
C ASN A 10 6.92 -4.85 -29.39
N VAL A 11 7.66 -5.20 -28.33
CA VAL A 11 7.10 -5.40 -26.99
C VAL A 11 6.60 -4.07 -26.39
N CYS A 12 7.31 -2.96 -26.66
CA CYS A 12 6.91 -1.61 -26.25
C CYS A 12 5.61 -1.15 -26.92
N LYS A 13 5.29 -1.64 -28.13
CA LYS A 13 4.04 -1.30 -28.82
C LYS A 13 2.84 -2.10 -28.30
N GLN A 14 3.08 -3.30 -27.78
CA GLN A 14 2.02 -4.18 -27.26
C GLN A 14 1.74 -3.94 -25.76
N ASN A 15 2.78 -3.66 -24.97
CA ASN A 15 2.69 -3.51 -23.50
C ASN A 15 3.18 -2.13 -23.03
N GLY A 16 2.97 -1.09 -23.86
CA GLY A 16 3.47 0.26 -23.59
C GLY A 16 3.03 0.83 -22.24
N LEU A 17 1.77 0.58 -21.84
CA LEU A 17 1.23 1.04 -20.55
C LEU A 17 1.94 0.40 -19.35
N LEU A 18 2.15 -0.92 -19.37
CA LEU A 18 2.84 -1.64 -18.30
C LEU A 18 4.28 -1.17 -18.13
N ILE A 19 4.99 -1.00 -19.25
CA ILE A 19 6.40 -0.55 -19.25
C ILE A 19 6.50 0.88 -18.72
N MET A 20 5.60 1.78 -19.13
CA MET A 20 5.55 3.15 -18.63
C MET A 20 5.27 3.21 -17.12
N SER A 21 4.37 2.38 -16.58
CA SER A 21 4.11 2.31 -15.15
C SER A 21 5.32 1.84 -14.35
N VAL A 22 6.03 0.81 -14.82
CA VAL A 22 7.24 0.32 -14.15
C VAL A 22 8.34 1.37 -14.17
N LEU A 23 8.57 2.03 -15.31
CA LEU A 23 9.53 3.13 -15.41
C LEU A 23 9.16 4.31 -14.50
N ALA A 24 7.89 4.67 -14.40
CA ALA A 24 7.40 5.71 -13.50
C ALA A 24 7.69 5.37 -12.03
N VAL A 25 7.51 4.12 -11.60
CA VAL A 25 7.84 3.67 -10.24
C VAL A 25 9.34 3.78 -9.98
N VAL A 26 10.18 3.31 -10.92
CA VAL A 26 11.65 3.37 -10.77
C VAL A 26 12.13 4.82 -10.67
N ILE A 27 11.65 5.70 -11.56
CA ILE A 27 11.98 7.13 -11.54
C ILE A 27 11.48 7.77 -10.24
N GLY A 28 10.26 7.44 -9.78
CA GLY A 28 9.70 7.92 -8.52
C GLY A 28 10.53 7.50 -7.30
N CYS A 29 11.01 6.26 -7.25
CA CYS A 29 11.90 5.78 -6.18
C CYS A 29 13.25 6.51 -6.19
N LEU A 30 13.88 6.67 -7.35
CA LEU A 30 15.17 7.37 -7.49
C LEU A 30 15.03 8.84 -7.11
N LEU A 31 13.98 9.49 -7.60
CA LEU A 31 13.70 10.89 -7.29
C LEU A 31 13.41 11.05 -5.80
N GLY A 32 12.60 10.18 -5.18
CA GLY A 32 12.34 10.19 -3.74
C GLY A 32 13.59 10.02 -2.89
N PHE A 33 14.52 9.14 -3.29
CA PHE A 33 15.81 8.97 -2.62
C PHE A 33 16.72 10.20 -2.78
N PHE A 34 16.72 10.81 -3.96
CA PHE A 34 17.49 12.03 -4.25
C PHE A 34 16.94 13.25 -3.49
N LEU A 35 15.62 13.42 -3.43
CA LEU A 35 14.95 14.45 -2.61
C LEU A 35 15.17 14.21 -1.11
N ARG A 36 15.33 12.97 -0.65
CA ARG A 36 15.69 12.70 0.75
C ARG A 36 17.14 13.07 1.07
N THR A 37 18.04 12.96 0.09
CA THR A 37 19.47 13.29 0.24
C THR A 37 19.71 14.80 0.23
N ARG A 38 18.95 15.55 -0.57
CA ARG A 38 18.93 17.01 -0.55
C ARG A 38 17.86 17.44 0.46
N ARG A 39 18.20 17.83 1.70
CA ARG A 39 17.23 18.36 2.69
C ARG A 39 16.42 19.53 2.09
N LEU A 40 15.29 19.25 1.44
CA LEU A 40 14.42 20.22 0.80
C LEU A 40 13.30 20.60 1.78
N THR A 41 12.97 21.89 1.79
CA THR A 41 11.99 22.53 2.67
C THR A 41 10.58 21.94 2.46
N GLU A 42 9.79 21.79 3.52
CA GLU A 42 8.48 21.10 3.54
C GLU A 42 7.45 21.59 2.50
N GLN A 43 7.65 22.78 1.95
CA GLN A 43 6.77 23.39 0.96
C GLN A 43 6.89 22.73 -0.43
N GLU A 44 8.09 22.35 -0.87
CA GLU A 44 8.29 21.72 -2.20
C GLU A 44 7.79 20.28 -2.24
N VAL A 45 7.85 19.59 -1.09
CA VAL A 45 7.33 18.22 -0.94
C VAL A 45 5.81 18.20 -1.12
N LYS A 46 5.08 19.21 -0.62
CA LYS A 46 3.63 19.32 -0.81
C LYS A 46 3.24 19.48 -2.28
N TYR A 47 3.95 20.31 -3.05
CA TYR A 47 3.68 20.45 -4.48
C TYR A 47 3.97 19.15 -5.26
N PHE A 48 5.00 18.40 -4.86
CA PHE A 48 5.34 17.13 -5.49
C PHE A 48 4.36 15.99 -5.16
N GLN A 49 3.72 16.01 -3.98
CA GLN A 49 2.73 15.01 -3.57
C GLN A 49 1.34 15.24 -4.16
N PHE A 50 1.03 16.48 -4.57
CA PHE A 50 -0.25 16.86 -5.18
C PHE A 50 -0.71 15.96 -6.35
N PRO A 51 0.12 15.63 -7.37
CA PRO A 51 -0.30 14.73 -8.45
C PRO A 51 -0.64 13.30 -7.96
N GLY A 52 0.01 12.82 -6.90
CA GLY A 52 -0.29 11.52 -6.30
C GLY A 52 -1.59 11.53 -5.51
N GLU A 53 -1.88 12.62 -4.81
CA GLU A 53 -3.14 12.81 -4.09
C GLU A 53 -4.33 12.83 -5.05
N LEU A 54 -4.21 13.53 -6.19
CA LEU A 54 -5.22 13.54 -7.24
C LEU A 54 -5.49 12.13 -7.78
N LEU A 55 -4.44 11.34 -8.05
CA LEU A 55 -4.59 9.96 -8.52
C LEU A 55 -5.35 9.09 -7.50
N MET A 56 -4.96 9.16 -6.22
CA MET A 56 -5.62 8.42 -5.14
C MET A 56 -7.10 8.81 -5.03
N ARG A 57 -7.42 10.09 -5.19
CA ARG A 57 -8.79 10.57 -5.17
C ARG A 57 -9.61 10.08 -6.37
N MET A 58 -9.02 10.02 -7.56
CA MET A 58 -9.66 9.48 -8.76
C MET A 58 -9.97 7.98 -8.61
N LEU A 59 -9.03 7.19 -8.09
CA LEU A 59 -9.24 5.76 -7.82
C LEU A 59 -10.38 5.53 -6.82
N LYS A 60 -10.41 6.31 -5.74
CA LYS A 60 -11.44 6.19 -4.70
C LYS A 60 -12.84 6.53 -5.21
N ILE A 61 -12.96 7.53 -6.10
CA ILE A 61 -14.25 7.89 -6.71
C ILE A 61 -14.76 6.78 -7.64
N ASN A 62 -13.88 6.13 -8.41
CA ASN A 62 -14.29 5.06 -9.33
C ASN A 62 -14.63 3.74 -8.62
N LEU A 63 -14.08 3.52 -7.41
CA LEU A 63 -14.32 2.31 -6.62
C LEU A 63 -15.75 2.24 -6.05
N ILE A 64 -16.28 3.36 -5.54
CA ILE A 64 -17.60 3.42 -4.88
C ILE A 64 -18.76 2.94 -5.80
N PRO A 65 -18.95 3.45 -7.02
CA PRO A 65 -20.04 3.02 -7.89
C PRO A 65 -19.89 1.58 -8.38
N ALA A 66 -18.66 1.07 -8.52
CA ALA A 66 -18.41 -0.30 -8.94
C ALA A 66 -18.91 -1.34 -7.92
N LEU A 67 -18.84 -1.01 -6.63
CA LEU A 67 -19.28 -1.88 -5.54
C LEU A 67 -20.80 -1.89 -5.36
N THR A 68 -21.49 -0.76 -5.57
CA THR A 68 -22.92 -0.62 -5.29
C THR A 68 -23.81 -1.17 -6.41
N CYS A 69 -23.39 -1.07 -7.68
CA CYS A 69 -24.20 -1.54 -8.82
C CYS A 69 -24.23 -3.07 -8.98
N SER A 70 -23.30 -3.80 -8.34
CA SER A 70 -23.09 -5.22 -8.61
C SER A 70 -23.39 -6.10 -7.41
N SER A 71 -24.66 -6.20 -7.01
CA SER A 71 -25.11 -6.97 -5.83
C SER A 71 -24.68 -8.45 -5.83
N ARG A 72 -24.57 -9.09 -7.00
CA ARG A 72 -24.10 -10.48 -7.14
C ARG A 72 -22.58 -10.63 -7.12
N LEU A 73 -21.85 -9.67 -7.71
CA LEU A 73 -20.40 -9.67 -7.65
C LEU A 73 -19.90 -9.30 -6.25
N GLY A 74 -20.67 -8.49 -5.51
CA GLY A 74 -20.40 -8.12 -4.13
C GLY A 74 -20.25 -9.32 -3.20
N LEU A 75 -21.17 -10.29 -3.21
CA LEU A 75 -21.06 -11.47 -2.34
C LEU A 75 -19.82 -12.33 -2.64
N ILE A 76 -19.51 -12.57 -3.91
CA ILE A 76 -18.33 -13.35 -4.33
C ILE A 76 -17.06 -12.62 -3.89
N THR A 77 -17.03 -11.31 -4.11
CA THR A 77 -15.91 -10.44 -3.74
C THR A 77 -15.68 -10.43 -2.23
N VAL A 78 -16.75 -10.29 -1.43
CA VAL A 78 -16.67 -10.33 0.04
C VAL A 78 -16.18 -11.69 0.53
N SER A 79 -16.76 -12.79 0.03
CA SER A 79 -16.33 -14.15 0.41
C SER A 79 -14.85 -14.39 0.08
N TYR A 80 -14.41 -13.98 -1.12
CA TYR A 80 -13.02 -14.08 -1.54
C TYR A 80 -12.09 -13.24 -0.64
N TYR A 81 -12.48 -12.01 -0.28
CA TYR A 81 -11.71 -11.16 0.62
C TYR A 81 -11.58 -11.76 2.03
N LEU A 82 -12.66 -12.32 2.57
CA LEU A 82 -12.64 -12.98 3.87
C LEU A 82 -11.69 -14.18 3.86
N TRP A 83 -11.77 -15.02 2.83
CA TRP A 83 -10.90 -16.19 2.69
C TRP A 83 -9.42 -15.79 2.56
N THR A 84 -9.09 -14.85 1.67
CA THR A 84 -7.69 -14.44 1.50
C THR A 84 -7.14 -13.72 2.73
N THR A 85 -7.96 -12.98 3.48
CA THR A 85 -7.54 -12.34 4.73
C THR A 85 -7.24 -13.40 5.79
N PHE A 86 -8.08 -14.43 5.90
CA PHE A 86 -7.86 -15.54 6.81
C PHE A 86 -6.55 -16.27 6.51
N VAL A 87 -6.30 -16.60 5.24
CA VAL A 87 -5.04 -17.23 4.80
C VAL A 87 -3.84 -16.30 5.09
N ALA A 88 -3.94 -15.01 4.77
CA ALA A 88 -2.87 -14.04 5.00
C ALA A 88 -2.53 -13.89 6.50
N VAL A 89 -3.53 -13.87 7.38
CA VAL A 89 -3.34 -13.81 8.83
C VAL A 89 -2.64 -15.06 9.34
N ILE A 90 -3.06 -16.26 8.91
CA ILE A 90 -2.38 -17.51 9.31
C ILE A 90 -0.92 -17.48 8.87
N VAL A 91 -0.65 -17.12 7.61
CA VAL A 91 0.72 -17.01 7.09
C VAL A 91 1.52 -15.97 7.88
N GLY A 92 0.93 -14.82 8.20
CA GLY A 92 1.56 -13.77 9.00
C GLY A 92 1.91 -14.22 10.42
N ILE A 93 1.02 -14.97 11.08
CA ILE A 93 1.25 -15.54 12.42
C ILE A 93 2.38 -16.57 12.37
N ILE A 94 2.41 -17.44 11.37
CA ILE A 94 3.49 -18.41 11.19
C ILE A 94 4.82 -17.67 10.94
N MET A 95 4.82 -16.66 10.08
CA MET A 95 6.00 -15.86 9.73
C MET A 95 6.59 -15.14 10.96
N VAL A 96 5.77 -14.46 11.76
CA VAL A 96 6.22 -13.76 12.98
C VAL A 96 6.70 -14.75 14.04
N SER A 97 6.03 -15.91 14.17
CA SER A 97 6.40 -16.93 15.15
C SER A 97 7.70 -17.65 14.81
N ILE A 98 8.09 -17.76 13.55
CA ILE A 98 9.37 -18.37 13.16
C ILE A 98 10.51 -17.36 13.35
N ILE A 99 10.30 -16.12 12.91
CA ILE A 99 11.35 -15.11 12.85
C ILE A 99 11.58 -14.43 14.21
N HIS A 100 10.58 -14.46 15.13
CA HIS A 100 10.57 -13.69 16.37
C HIS A 100 11.16 -12.27 16.18
N PRO A 101 10.59 -11.47 15.25
CA PRO A 101 11.10 -10.13 15.03
C PRO A 101 10.87 -9.31 16.30
N GLY A 102 11.96 -8.85 16.92
CA GLY A 102 11.90 -7.97 18.11
C GLY A 102 12.37 -8.58 19.44
N GLY A 103 12.82 -9.84 19.48
CA GLY A 103 13.33 -10.45 20.72
C GLY A 103 14.56 -9.77 21.36
N ALA A 104 15.22 -8.85 20.64
CA ALA A 104 16.36 -8.08 21.14
C ALA A 104 16.00 -6.66 21.64
N ALA A 105 14.75 -6.22 21.53
CA ALA A 105 14.34 -4.84 21.84
C ALA A 105 13.48 -4.70 23.11
N GLN A 106 13.26 -5.78 23.86
CA GLN A 106 12.33 -5.79 24.99
C GLN A 106 13.02 -6.13 26.32
N LYS A 107 14.09 -5.39 26.65
CA LYS A 107 14.68 -5.40 28.00
C LYS A 107 14.68 -4.05 28.71
N GLU A 108 14.06 -3.05 28.13
CA GLU A 108 13.93 -1.72 28.70
C GLU A 108 12.62 -1.12 28.16
N ASP A 109 11.84 -0.50 29.03
CA ASP A 109 10.48 0.06 28.82
C ASP A 109 9.31 -0.84 29.25
N SER A 110 9.31 -1.22 30.55
CA SER A 110 8.11 -1.62 31.29
C SER A 110 7.44 -0.42 32.01
N GLU A 111 7.56 0.80 31.49
CA GLU A 111 6.95 2.00 32.08
C GLU A 111 6.21 2.84 31.02
N ASP A 112 5.04 2.39 30.58
CA ASP A 112 4.05 3.27 29.95
C ASP A 112 2.61 2.83 30.29
N SER A 113 2.32 2.74 31.59
CA SER A 113 0.96 2.57 32.14
C SER A 113 0.17 3.88 32.12
N GLY A 114 0.18 4.63 31.01
CA GLY A 114 -0.38 5.99 30.96
C GLY A 114 -1.08 6.39 29.67
N LYS A 115 -1.22 5.51 28.67
CA LYS A 115 -2.01 5.82 27.46
C LYS A 115 -3.45 5.36 27.67
N PRO A 116 -4.46 6.20 27.36
CA PRO A 116 -5.85 5.83 27.54
C PRO A 116 -6.08 4.54 26.77
N ILE A 117 -6.54 3.51 27.49
CA ILE A 117 -6.98 2.26 26.91
C ILE A 117 -8.22 2.65 26.09
N MET A 118 -8.01 3.06 24.85
CA MET A 118 -9.09 3.17 23.88
C MET A 118 -9.64 1.76 23.79
N SER A 119 -10.82 1.58 24.38
CA SER A 119 -11.45 0.28 24.48
C SER A 119 -11.61 -0.23 23.07
N SER A 120 -11.32 -1.52 22.83
CA SER A 120 -11.62 -2.12 21.52
C SER A 120 -13.10 -1.95 21.17
N ALA A 121 -13.97 -1.77 22.17
CA ALA A 121 -15.36 -1.39 22.00
C ALA A 121 -15.55 -0.01 21.37
N ASP A 122 -14.76 1.01 21.73
CA ASP A 122 -14.87 2.36 21.18
C ASP A 122 -14.49 2.38 19.70
N ALA A 123 -13.46 1.62 19.31
CA ALA A 123 -13.08 1.44 17.91
C ALA A 123 -14.15 0.69 17.09
N LEU A 124 -14.80 -0.32 17.68
CA LEU A 124 -15.92 -1.01 17.03
C LEU A 124 -17.18 -0.13 16.92
N LEU A 125 -17.44 0.71 17.91
CA LEU A 125 -18.51 1.70 17.86
C LEU A 125 -18.24 2.78 16.81
N ASP A 126 -16.99 3.20 16.61
CA ASP A 126 -16.59 4.16 15.57
C ASP A 126 -16.67 3.56 14.15
N LEU A 127 -16.52 2.23 14.01
CA LEU A 127 -16.67 1.53 12.73
C LEU A 127 -18.14 1.34 12.31
N ILE A 128 -19.04 1.22 13.29
CA ILE A 128 -20.48 1.03 13.08
C ILE A 128 -21.22 2.35 12.87
N ARG A 129 -20.70 3.45 13.42
CA ARG A 129 -21.28 4.79 13.33
C ARG A 129 -21.10 5.41 11.94
#